data_AF-A0A2M7WC19-F1
#
_entry.id   AF-A0A2M7WC19-F1
#
_cell.length_a   1.000
_cell.length_b   1.000
_cell.length_c   1.000
_cell.angle_alpha   90.00
_cell.angle_beta   90.00
_cell.angle_gamma   90.00
#
_symmetry.space_group_name_H-M   'P 1'
#
loop_
_entity.id
_entity.type
_entity.pdbx_description
1 polymer ?
#
loop_
_entity_poly.entity_id
_entity_poly.type
_entity_poly.pdbx_seq_one_letter_code
_entity_poly.pdbx_strand_id
1 'polypeptide(L)'
;MGVENNECVVATTWNLDAMNEIKERVMTLSEQEQYLFAFLPSIINSKETLFLGPTGSKKGWSHDKQGEALRDKLITWLNEFDYEDGSSPFDWVEVGYGEFGQKVLRGNCKNMYGDEPYAT
;
A
#
# COMPACT_ATOMS: atom_id res chain seq x y z
N MET A 1 16.83 -21.86 -2.87
CA MET A 1 15.52 -21.77 -3.57
C MET A 1 14.70 -20.71 -2.85
N GLY A 2 14.14 -19.74 -3.57
CA GLY A 2 13.27 -18.71 -2.97
C GLY A 2 11.81 -19.12 -3.08
N VAL A 3 10.97 -18.59 -2.19
CA VAL A 3 9.52 -18.83 -2.18
C VAL A 3 8.84 -17.73 -3.00
N GLU A 4 7.91 -18.10 -3.86
CA GLU A 4 7.16 -17.18 -4.70
C GLU A 4 5.99 -16.60 -3.90
N ASN A 5 6.20 -15.42 -3.33
CA ASN A 5 5.19 -14.71 -2.57
C ASN A 5 5.21 -13.22 -2.93
N ASN A 6 4.03 -12.70 -3.23
CA ASN A 6 3.81 -11.32 -3.64
C ASN A 6 3.45 -10.49 -2.41
N GLU A 7 3.96 -9.27 -2.33
CA GLU A 7 3.61 -8.30 -1.30
C GLU A 7 3.35 -6.95 -1.96
N CYS A 8 2.19 -6.36 -1.68
CA CYS A 8 1.74 -5.12 -2.28
C CYS A 8 1.04 -4.23 -1.24
N VAL A 9 0.93 -2.94 -1.55
CA VAL A 9 0.25 -1.96 -0.71
C VAL A 9 -0.90 -1.35 -1.49
N VAL A 10 -2.07 -1.25 -0.87
CA VAL A 10 -3.22 -0.50 -1.36
C VAL A 10 -3.49 0.61 -0.36
N ALA A 11 -3.67 1.84 -0.84
CA ALA A 11 -4.06 2.98 -0.02
C ALA A 11 -5.16 3.79 -0.72
N THR A 12 -6.19 4.20 0.01
CA THR A 12 -7.29 5.02 -0.53
C THR A 12 -7.48 6.24 0.35
N THR A 13 -7.71 7.40 -0.27
CA THR A 13 -8.03 8.63 0.48
C THR A 13 -9.11 9.44 -0.20
N TRP A 14 -9.80 10.25 0.60
CA TRP A 14 -10.67 11.34 0.16
C TRP A 14 -9.90 12.68 0.06
N ASN A 15 -8.69 12.76 0.61
CA ASN A 15 -7.87 13.96 0.60
C ASN A 15 -6.98 13.99 -0.66
N LEU A 16 -7.46 14.70 -1.70
CA LEU A 16 -6.78 14.76 -2.99
C LEU A 16 -5.44 15.51 -2.95
N ASP A 17 -5.30 16.48 -2.04
CA ASP A 17 -4.04 17.22 -1.87
C ASP A 17 -2.95 16.29 -1.31
N ALA A 18 -3.29 15.47 -0.30
CA ALA A 18 -2.38 14.46 0.22
C ALA A 18 -2.01 13.41 -0.84
N MET A 19 -2.97 12.97 -1.67
CA MET A 19 -2.68 12.06 -2.78
C MET A 19 -1.76 12.69 -3.83
N ASN A 20 -1.93 13.98 -4.13
CA ASN A 20 -1.05 14.69 -5.06
C ASN A 20 0.38 14.79 -4.51
N GLU A 21 0.56 15.04 -3.21
CA GLU A 21 1.89 15.01 -2.59
C GLU A 21 2.53 13.62 -2.68
N ILE A 22 1.76 12.54 -2.48
CA ILE A 22 2.26 11.17 -2.68
C ILE A 22 2.68 10.94 -4.14
N LYS A 23 1.89 11.41 -5.12
CA LYS A 23 2.27 11.34 -6.55
C LYS A 23 3.60 12.06 -6.79
N GLU A 24 3.77 13.27 -6.27
CA GLU A 24 5.01 14.03 -6.39
C GLU A 24 6.21 13.28 -5.79
N ARG A 25 6.04 12.68 -4.60
CA ARG A 25 7.07 11.85 -3.96
C ARG A 25 7.41 10.62 -4.80
N VAL A 26 6.43 9.95 -5.40
CA VAL A 26 6.65 8.83 -6.32
C VAL A 26 7.46 9.25 -7.54
N MET A 27 7.22 10.45 -8.09
CA MET A 27 7.99 10.98 -9.23
C MET A 27 9.48 11.22 -8.91
N THR A 28 9.87 11.26 -7.63
CA THR A 28 11.28 11.35 -7.21
C THR A 28 12.02 10.01 -7.19
N LEU A 29 11.29 8.89 -7.31
CA LEU A 29 11.86 7.54 -7.34
C LEU A 29 12.53 7.23 -8.68
N SER A 30 13.26 6.12 -8.75
CA SER A 30 13.78 5.64 -10.03
C SER A 30 12.65 5.21 -10.97
N GLU A 31 12.88 5.28 -12.28
CA GLU A 31 11.88 4.91 -13.30
C GLU A 31 11.33 3.48 -13.09
N GLN A 32 12.19 2.54 -12.71
CA GLN A 32 11.81 1.15 -12.42
C GLN A 32 10.86 1.04 -11.22
N GLU A 33 11.08 1.83 -10.17
CA GLU A 33 10.19 1.86 -9.00
C GLU A 33 8.86 2.53 -9.33
N GLN A 34 8.88 3.61 -10.15
CA GLN A 34 7.67 4.32 -10.57
C GLN A 34 6.69 3.40 -11.29
N TYR A 35 7.17 2.48 -12.13
CA TYR A 35 6.32 1.53 -12.87
C TYR A 35 5.52 0.58 -11.97
N LEU A 36 5.87 0.46 -10.68
CA LEU A 36 5.13 -0.36 -9.74
C LEU A 36 3.92 0.36 -9.14
N PHE A 37 3.80 1.67 -9.34
CA PHE A 37 2.71 2.47 -8.81
C PHE A 37 1.59 2.65 -9.84
N ALA A 38 0.35 2.52 -9.39
CA ALA A 38 -0.84 2.88 -10.14
C ALA A 38 -1.73 3.81 -9.28
N PHE A 39 -2.19 4.89 -9.88
CA PHE A 39 -3.13 5.83 -9.27
C PHE A 39 -4.47 5.73 -9.99
N LEU A 40 -5.51 5.44 -9.23
CA LEU A 40 -6.82 5.05 -9.73
C LEU A 40 -7.88 5.99 -9.15
N PRO A 41 -8.49 6.87 -9.97
CA PRO A 41 -9.59 7.69 -9.49
C PRO A 41 -10.82 6.81 -9.22
N SER A 42 -11.53 7.10 -8.14
CA SER A 42 -12.80 6.45 -7.85
C SER A 42 -13.91 6.97 -8.78
N ILE A 43 -14.87 6.09 -9.08
CA ILE A 43 -16.06 6.45 -9.85
C ILE A 43 -17.04 7.26 -8.99
N ILE A 44 -17.01 7.10 -7.67
CA ILE A 44 -18.00 7.63 -6.72
C ILE A 44 -17.28 8.23 -5.50
N ASN A 45 -17.80 9.34 -4.98
CA ASN A 45 -17.35 10.02 -3.76
C ASN A 45 -15.95 10.67 -3.81
N SER A 46 -15.42 10.93 -5.01
CA SER A 46 -14.20 11.73 -5.22
C SER A 46 -12.98 11.27 -4.40
N LYS A 47 -12.86 9.96 -4.16
CA LYS A 47 -11.66 9.34 -3.59
C LYS A 47 -10.66 8.97 -4.68
N GLU A 48 -9.41 8.78 -4.29
CA GLU A 48 -8.39 8.17 -5.14
C GLU A 48 -7.74 7.00 -4.41
N THR A 49 -7.39 5.96 -5.18
CA THR A 49 -6.67 4.78 -4.71
C THR A 49 -5.29 4.74 -5.33
N LEU A 50 -4.28 4.54 -4.50
CA LEU A 50 -2.93 4.18 -4.88
C LEU A 50 -2.74 2.67 -4.70
N PHE A 51 -2.10 2.05 -5.68
CA PHE A 51 -1.63 0.68 -5.61
C PHE A 51 -0.12 0.63 -5.87
N LEU A 52 0.64 0.03 -4.96
CA LEU A 52 2.02 -0.38 -5.17
C LEU A 52 2.05 -1.89 -5.38
N GLY A 53 2.33 -2.30 -6.62
CA GLY A 53 2.39 -3.71 -7.02
C GLY A 53 3.59 -4.47 -6.44
N PRO A 54 3.55 -5.81 -6.50
CA PRO A 54 4.68 -6.64 -6.08
C PRO A 54 5.88 -6.45 -7.02
N THR A 55 7.09 -6.53 -6.47
CA THR A 55 8.33 -6.41 -7.26
C THR A 55 8.67 -7.68 -8.05
N GLY A 56 7.88 -8.75 -7.91
CA GLY A 56 8.13 -10.05 -8.55
C GLY A 56 9.34 -10.82 -8.00
N SER A 57 9.98 -10.33 -6.92
CA SER A 57 11.11 -11.02 -6.30
C SER A 57 10.65 -12.20 -5.45
N LYS A 58 11.43 -13.29 -5.46
CA LYS A 58 11.20 -14.41 -4.54
C LYS A 58 11.71 -14.07 -3.15
N LYS A 59 10.97 -14.48 -2.13
CA LYS A 59 11.38 -14.34 -0.73
C LYS A 59 12.72 -15.03 -0.50
N GLY A 60 13.63 -14.31 0.14
CA GLY A 60 15.02 -14.74 0.38
C GLY A 60 16.00 -14.42 -0.74
N TRP A 61 15.60 -13.71 -1.80
CA TRP A 61 16.52 -13.17 -2.81
C TRP A 61 16.98 -11.76 -2.44
N SER A 62 18.13 -11.33 -2.93
CA SER A 62 18.68 -9.99 -2.64
C SER A 62 17.75 -8.84 -3.07
N HIS A 63 16.99 -9.05 -4.15
CA HIS A 63 16.03 -8.08 -4.70
C HIS A 63 14.74 -7.97 -3.87
N ASP A 64 14.48 -8.89 -2.95
CA ASP A 64 13.35 -8.82 -2.01
C ASP A 64 13.49 -7.59 -1.10
N LYS A 65 14.72 -7.29 -0.66
CA LYS A 65 15.03 -6.13 0.17
C LYS A 65 14.69 -4.79 -0.48
N GLN A 66 14.80 -4.71 -1.81
CA GLN A 66 14.44 -3.50 -2.54
C GLN A 66 12.92 -3.28 -2.52
N GLY A 67 12.15 -4.35 -2.72
CA GLY A 67 10.69 -4.28 -2.63
C GLY A 67 10.20 -3.96 -1.23
N GLU A 68 10.80 -4.58 -0.21
CA GLU A 68 10.52 -4.28 1.21
C GLU A 68 10.80 -2.81 1.53
N ALA A 69 11.98 -2.31 1.16
CA ALA A 69 12.34 -0.91 1.37
C ALA A 69 11.36 0.06 0.67
N LEU A 70 10.89 -0.27 -0.54
CA LEU A 70 9.93 0.56 -1.26
C LEU A 70 8.54 0.58 -0.58
N ARG A 71 8.06 -0.56 -0.10
CA ARG A 71 6.79 -0.64 0.66
C ARG A 71 6.90 0.10 2.00
N ASP A 72 8.00 -0.07 2.71
CA ASP A 72 8.28 0.65 3.96
C ASP A 72 8.32 2.17 3.75
N LYS A 73 8.96 2.60 2.65
CA LYS A 73 9.03 4.01 2.28
C LYS A 73 7.64 4.58 1.98
N LEU A 74 6.83 3.89 1.18
CA LEU A 74 5.46 4.30 0.91
C LEU A 74 4.65 4.41 2.20
N ILE A 75 4.71 3.40 3.07
CA ILE A 75 3.94 3.40 4.33
C ILE A 75 4.40 4.51 5.27
N THR A 76 5.70 4.79 5.31
CA THR A 76 6.21 5.97 6.04
C THR A 76 5.59 7.25 5.50
N TRP A 77 5.58 7.45 4.18
CA TRP A 77 4.94 8.62 3.57
C TRP A 77 3.45 8.71 3.87
N LEU A 78 2.72 7.59 3.86
CA LEU A 78 1.29 7.59 4.18
C LEU A 78 1.04 8.01 5.64
N ASN A 79 1.85 7.51 6.57
CA ASN A 79 1.73 7.82 7.99
C ASN A 79 2.17 9.25 8.34
N GLU A 80 2.92 9.94 7.48
CA GLU A 80 3.24 11.37 7.67
C GLU A 80 2.00 12.27 7.62
N PHE A 81 0.88 11.78 7.07
CA PHE A 81 -0.39 12.48 7.04
C PHE A 81 -1.30 12.16 8.23
N ASP A 82 -0.85 11.31 9.17
CA ASP A 82 -1.64 10.98 10.36
C ASP A 82 -1.85 12.22 11.23
N TYR A 83 -3.08 12.36 11.73
CA TYR A 83 -3.48 13.44 12.62
C TYR A 83 -3.07 13.15 14.07
N GLU A 84 -3.00 14.18 14.91
CA GLU A 84 -2.59 14.06 16.32
C GLU A 84 -3.51 13.12 17.14
N ASP A 85 -4.76 12.96 16.73
CA ASP A 85 -5.72 12.05 17.36
C ASP A 85 -5.54 10.57 16.94
N GLY A 86 -4.56 10.29 16.08
CA GLY A 86 -4.26 8.96 15.55
C GLY A 86 -5.21 8.50 14.44
N SER A 87 -6.07 9.38 13.92
CA SER A 87 -6.79 9.14 12.68
C SER A 87 -5.89 9.46 11.48
N SER A 88 -6.23 8.90 10.31
CA SER A 88 -5.46 9.09 9.09
C SER A 88 -6.39 9.47 7.93
N PRO A 89 -5.99 10.37 7.02
CA PRO A 89 -6.76 10.60 5.80
C PRO A 89 -6.65 9.42 4.82
N PHE A 90 -5.66 8.54 4.98
CA PHE A 90 -5.49 7.34 4.17
C PHE A 90 -6.01 6.11 4.92
N ASP A 91 -6.83 5.31 4.24
CA ASP A 91 -7.07 3.92 4.62
C ASP A 91 -6.08 3.06 3.83
N TRP A 92 -5.20 2.31 4.48
CA TRP A 92 -4.20 1.50 3.78
C TRP A 92 -3.98 0.10 4.37
N VAL A 93 -3.59 -0.83 3.50
CA VAL A 93 -3.26 -2.20 3.84
C VAL A 93 -2.10 -2.71 2.99
N GLU A 94 -1.14 -3.38 3.63
CA GLU A 94 -0.17 -4.22 2.95
C GLU A 94 -0.66 -5.67 2.99
N VAL A 95 -0.73 -6.31 1.83
CA VAL A 95 -1.18 -7.71 1.71
C VAL A 95 -0.09 -8.56 1.11
N GLY A 96 0.03 -9.77 1.63
CA GLY A 96 0.90 -10.82 1.10
C GLY A 96 0.04 -11.95 0.51
N TYR A 97 0.40 -12.45 -0.66
CA TYR A 97 -0.28 -13.58 -1.29
C TYR A 97 0.67 -14.44 -2.15
N GLY A 98 0.46 -15.76 -2.17
CA GLY A 98 1.25 -16.69 -2.98
C GLY A 98 1.45 -18.03 -2.27
N GLU A 99 2.68 -18.54 -2.31
CA GLU A 99 3.03 -19.83 -1.71
C GLU A 99 2.91 -19.86 -0.18
N PHE A 100 2.85 -18.71 0.50
CA PHE A 100 2.53 -18.62 1.93
C PHE A 100 1.03 -18.49 2.23
N GLY A 101 0.15 -18.64 1.23
CA GLY A 101 -1.27 -18.31 1.33
C GLY A 101 -1.49 -16.79 1.23
N GLN A 102 -2.64 -16.32 1.69
CA GLN A 102 -3.01 -14.89 1.69
C GLN A 102 -3.09 -14.35 3.11
N LYS A 103 -2.57 -13.14 3.33
CA LYS A 103 -2.59 -12.47 4.64
C LYS A 103 -2.52 -10.96 4.52
N VAL A 104 -3.14 -10.27 5.47
CA VAL A 104 -2.82 -8.87 5.76
C VAL A 104 -1.52 -8.85 6.57
N LEU A 105 -0.52 -8.10 6.11
CA LEU A 105 0.78 -7.97 6.77
C LEU A 105 0.77 -6.84 7.80
N ARG A 106 0.23 -5.69 7.41
CA ARG A 106 0.04 -4.49 8.23
C ARG A 106 -1.03 -3.60 7.58
N GLY A 107 -1.58 -2.67 8.36
CA GLY A 107 -2.57 -1.71 7.90
C GLY A 107 -2.98 -0.80 9.05
N ASN A 108 -3.64 0.31 8.75
CA ASN A 108 -4.14 1.25 9.76
C ASN A 108 -5.66 1.15 10.01
N CYS A 109 -6.38 0.38 9.19
CA CYS A 109 -7.82 0.18 9.31
C CYS A 109 -8.17 -0.62 10.57
N LYS A 110 -9.02 -0.06 11.44
CA LYS A 110 -9.53 -0.72 12.65
C LYS A 110 -10.95 -1.23 12.43
N ASN A 111 -11.26 -2.40 12.97
CA ASN A 111 -12.62 -2.92 12.96
C ASN A 111 -13.50 -2.13 13.96
N MET A 112 -14.33 -1.24 13.44
CA MET A 112 -15.20 -0.36 14.23
C MET A 112 -16.64 -0.87 14.38
N TYR A 113 -17.05 -1.85 13.57
CA TYR A 113 -18.48 -2.22 13.41
C TYR A 113 -18.75 -3.73 13.41
N GLY A 114 -17.74 -4.57 13.73
CA GLY A 114 -17.82 -6.02 13.57
C GLY A 114 -17.55 -6.44 12.12
N ASP A 115 -17.02 -7.64 11.93
CA ASP A 115 -16.71 -8.21 10.61
C ASP A 115 -17.81 -9.14 10.08
N GLU A 116 -18.96 -9.23 10.75
CA GLU A 116 -20.14 -9.98 10.28
C GLU A 116 -20.51 -9.66 8.81
N PRO A 117 -20.42 -8.41 8.31
CA PRO A 117 -20.67 -8.12 6.89
C PRO A 117 -19.64 -8.72 5.91
N TYR A 118 -18.46 -9.10 6.40
CA TYR A 118 -17.39 -9.75 5.65
C TYR A 118 -17.38 -11.28 5.85
N ALA A 119 -18.13 -11.80 6.82
CA ALA A 119 -18.27 -13.22 7.08
C ALA A 119 -19.18 -13.87 6.02
N THR A 120 -18.59 -14.22 4.89
CA THR A 120 -19.18 -15.11 3.87
C THR A 120 -18.45 -16.43 3.84
#